data_AF-F8QHJ9-F1
#
_entry.id   AF-F8QHJ9-F1
#
_cell.length_a   1.000
_cell.length_b   1.000
_cell.length_c   1.000
_cell.angle_alpha   90.00
_cell.angle_beta   90.00
_cell.angle_gamma   90.00
#
_symmetry.space_group_name_H-M   'P 1'
#
loop_
_entity.id
_entity.type
_entity.pdbx_description
1 polymer ?
#
loop_
_entity_poly.entity_id
_entity_poly.type
_entity_poly.pdbx_seq_one_letter_code
_entity_poly.pdbx_strand_id
1 'polypeptide(L)'
;MLQKVKSVISGSVAMTFFEGWSGWEPWDMDVYVPSFSRDRMLWCFKNSEGYDVVQEEAKNKEDYVANIDIEDVISLARGGMKIDLVVSSTFVNLLPVFCFHSTAVINFISGDGFFSAYPVLTEERRSLINANHYTLFQYTTLHSTSVQGYLKYIERGYNVQMNPRA
;
A
#
# COMPACT_ATOMS: atom_id res chain seq x y z
N MET A 1 -9.12 -5.74 15.37
CA MET A 1 -9.17 -6.65 14.21
C MET A 1 -7.79 -6.96 13.67
N LEU A 2 -7.01 -5.95 13.23
CA LEU A 2 -5.69 -6.09 12.58
C LEU A 2 -4.71 -7.05 13.29
N GLN A 3 -4.52 -6.90 14.60
CA GLN A 3 -3.60 -7.74 15.39
C GLN A 3 -3.90 -9.25 15.29
N LYS A 4 -5.21 -9.61 15.28
CA LYS A 4 -5.67 -11.01 15.30
C LYS A 4 -5.42 -11.73 13.97
N VAL A 5 -5.40 -10.99 12.87
CA VAL A 5 -5.22 -11.51 11.51
C VAL A 5 -3.88 -11.11 10.91
N LYS A 6 -2.96 -10.59 11.74
CA LYS A 6 -1.61 -10.17 11.34
C LYS A 6 -1.63 -9.24 10.13
N SER A 7 -2.57 -8.29 10.09
CA SER A 7 -2.69 -7.32 9.01
C SER A 7 -2.24 -5.92 9.43
N VAL A 8 -1.94 -5.09 8.43
CA VAL A 8 -1.59 -3.68 8.61
C VAL A 8 -2.33 -2.81 7.60
N ILE A 9 -2.57 -1.55 7.95
CA ILE A 9 -3.03 -0.51 7.02
C ILE A 9 -1.78 0.20 6.51
N SER A 10 -1.68 0.43 5.20
CA SER A 10 -0.59 1.21 4.59
C SER A 10 -1.16 2.17 3.54
N GLY A 11 -0.33 2.59 2.57
CA GLY A 11 -0.73 3.48 1.50
C GLY A 11 -1.15 4.85 2.01
N SER A 12 -2.15 5.43 1.36
CA SER A 12 -2.46 6.85 1.54
C SER A 12 -3.06 7.19 2.91
N VAL A 13 -3.84 6.26 3.51
CA VAL A 13 -4.37 6.41 4.87
C VAL A 13 -3.26 6.40 5.91
N ALA A 14 -2.31 5.48 5.80
CA ALA A 14 -1.20 5.46 6.74
C ALA A 14 -0.34 6.71 6.58
N MET A 15 -0.17 7.22 5.36
CA MET A 15 0.62 8.42 5.11
C MET A 15 0.01 9.66 5.77
N THR A 16 -1.29 9.91 5.61
CA THR A 16 -1.94 11.05 6.27
C THR A 16 -1.89 10.98 7.80
N PHE A 17 -1.87 9.78 8.38
CA PHE A 17 -1.66 9.60 9.81
C PHE A 17 -0.29 10.16 10.27
N PHE A 18 0.76 10.02 9.47
CA PHE A 18 2.11 10.53 9.81
C PHE A 18 2.29 12.02 9.48
N GLU A 19 1.65 12.51 8.41
CA GLU A 19 1.80 13.90 7.96
C GLU A 19 0.93 14.92 8.72
N GLY A 20 -0.14 14.44 9.37
CA GLY A 20 -1.18 15.32 9.88
C GLY A 20 -2.05 15.90 8.76
N TRP A 21 -2.52 17.15 8.92
CA TRP A 21 -3.41 17.77 7.93
C TRP A 21 -2.66 18.11 6.64
N SER A 22 -3.00 17.42 5.56
CA SER A 22 -2.25 17.46 4.30
C SER A 22 -2.94 18.20 3.15
N GLY A 23 -4.14 18.76 3.37
CA GLY A 23 -4.93 19.49 2.37
C GLY A 23 -5.60 18.60 1.32
N TRP A 24 -5.44 17.28 1.44
CA TRP A 24 -6.11 16.25 0.64
C TRP A 24 -6.55 15.11 1.57
N GLU A 25 -7.52 14.30 1.13
CA GLU A 25 -8.02 13.16 1.89
C GLU A 25 -7.84 11.85 1.11
N PRO A 26 -7.52 10.73 1.80
CA PRO A 26 -7.45 9.42 1.17
C PRO A 26 -8.85 8.95 0.77
N TRP A 27 -8.98 8.44 -0.46
CA TRP A 27 -10.24 7.94 -1.02
C TRP A 27 -10.45 6.45 -0.76
N ASP A 28 -9.36 5.73 -0.48
CA ASP A 28 -9.29 4.30 -0.28
C ASP A 28 -8.39 3.96 0.91
N MET A 29 -8.64 2.80 1.52
CA MET A 29 -7.81 2.23 2.57
C MET A 29 -7.18 0.92 2.09
N ASP A 30 -5.85 0.89 2.03
CA ASP A 30 -5.10 -0.31 1.67
C ASP A 30 -4.81 -1.15 2.93
N VAL A 31 -5.26 -2.41 2.94
CA VAL A 31 -5.04 -3.34 4.04
C VAL A 31 -4.23 -4.54 3.58
N TYR A 32 -3.06 -4.73 4.18
CA TYR A 32 -2.12 -5.77 3.82
C TYR A 32 -2.24 -6.95 4.79
N VAL A 33 -2.45 -8.14 4.24
CA VAL A 33 -2.70 -9.38 4.99
C VAL A 33 -1.77 -10.49 4.48
N PRO A 34 -1.29 -11.40 5.35
CA PRO A 34 -0.61 -12.58 4.85
C PRO A 34 -1.63 -13.53 4.22
N SER A 35 -1.21 -14.33 3.23
CA SER A 35 -2.09 -15.23 2.46
C SER A 35 -2.99 -16.11 3.33
N PHE A 36 -2.45 -16.69 4.40
CA PHE A 36 -3.21 -17.54 5.33
C PHE A 36 -4.32 -16.83 6.12
N SER A 37 -4.30 -15.49 6.19
CA SER A 37 -5.32 -14.68 6.90
C SER A 37 -6.32 -14.00 5.97
N ARG A 38 -6.18 -14.17 4.63
CA ARG A 38 -7.07 -13.60 3.60
C ARG A 38 -8.54 -13.85 3.92
N ASP A 39 -8.94 -15.11 4.01
CA ASP A 39 -10.35 -15.49 4.18
C ASP A 39 -10.92 -14.98 5.51
N ARG A 40 -10.10 -14.98 6.57
CA ARG A 40 -10.51 -14.47 7.87
C ARG A 40 -10.75 -12.97 7.84
N MET A 41 -9.88 -12.22 7.17
CA MET A 41 -10.03 -10.76 7.02
C MET A 41 -11.24 -10.42 6.17
N LEU A 42 -11.41 -11.12 5.04
CA LEU A 42 -12.57 -10.97 4.16
C LEU A 42 -13.87 -11.28 4.91
N TRP A 43 -13.90 -12.34 5.72
CA TRP A 43 -15.04 -12.66 6.55
C TRP A 43 -15.35 -11.54 7.56
N CYS A 44 -14.34 -10.96 8.20
CA CYS A 44 -14.54 -9.83 9.12
C CYS A 44 -15.13 -8.61 8.40
N PHE A 45 -14.58 -8.23 7.25
CA PHE A 45 -15.10 -7.08 6.51
C PHE A 45 -16.54 -7.29 6.05
N LYS A 46 -16.88 -8.47 5.55
CA LYS A 46 -18.24 -8.77 5.08
C LYS A 46 -19.24 -8.88 6.24
N ASN A 47 -18.92 -9.69 7.24
CA ASN A 47 -19.90 -10.11 8.25
C ASN A 47 -19.90 -9.24 9.51
N SER A 48 -18.78 -8.58 9.83
CA SER A 48 -18.69 -7.70 11.00
C SER A 48 -18.79 -6.23 10.63
N GLU A 49 -18.21 -5.84 9.50
CA GLU A 49 -18.15 -4.43 9.08
C GLU A 49 -19.13 -4.09 7.94
N GLY A 50 -19.82 -5.07 7.33
CA GLY A 50 -20.84 -4.82 6.31
C GLY A 50 -20.30 -4.29 4.97
N TYR A 51 -19.08 -4.67 4.60
CA TYR A 51 -18.52 -4.39 3.28
C TYR A 51 -18.91 -5.46 2.28
N ASP A 52 -19.17 -5.03 1.04
CA ASP A 52 -19.38 -5.93 -0.09
C ASP A 52 -18.13 -6.01 -0.96
N VAL A 53 -17.88 -7.18 -1.55
CA VAL A 53 -16.82 -7.35 -2.53
C VAL A 53 -17.31 -6.77 -3.85
N VAL A 54 -16.61 -5.74 -4.35
CA VAL A 54 -16.96 -5.06 -5.60
C VAL A 54 -16.08 -5.50 -6.76
N GLN A 55 -14.87 -5.99 -6.47
CA GLN A 55 -13.96 -6.50 -7.48
C GLN A 55 -12.99 -7.50 -6.85
N GLU A 56 -12.84 -8.67 -7.49
CA GLU A 56 -11.74 -9.59 -7.22
C GLU A 56 -10.84 -9.59 -8.47
N GLU A 57 -9.74 -8.84 -8.41
CA GLU A 57 -8.74 -8.89 -9.47
C GLU A 57 -7.75 -10.01 -9.15
N ALA A 58 -8.12 -11.25 -9.48
CA ALA A 58 -7.12 -12.31 -9.58
C ALA A 58 -6.11 -11.89 -10.65
N LYS A 59 -4.81 -11.88 -10.31
CA LYS A 59 -3.71 -11.41 -11.17
C LYS A 59 -3.99 -11.59 -12.68
N ASN A 60 -4.21 -10.48 -13.39
CA ASN A 60 -3.87 -10.45 -14.81
C ASN A 60 -2.35 -10.54 -14.89
N LYS A 61 -1.86 -11.71 -15.33
CA LYS A 61 -0.42 -12.01 -15.42
C LYS A 61 0.37 -10.98 -16.22
N GLU A 62 -0.27 -10.20 -17.09
CA GLU A 62 0.37 -9.32 -18.08
C GLU A 62 0.57 -7.87 -17.59
N ASP A 63 -0.27 -7.35 -16.68
CA ASP A 63 -0.15 -5.97 -16.18
C ASP A 63 0.74 -5.85 -14.92
N TYR A 64 1.10 -6.98 -14.31
CA TYR A 64 1.93 -7.06 -13.09
C TYR A 64 2.87 -8.28 -13.12
N VAL A 65 3.50 -8.55 -14.27
CA VAL A 65 4.38 -9.71 -14.52
C VAL A 65 5.48 -9.89 -13.44
N ALA A 66 5.78 -8.88 -12.61
CA ALA A 66 6.88 -8.94 -11.65
C ALA A 66 6.53 -8.93 -10.15
N ASN A 67 5.29 -8.71 -9.68
CA ASN A 67 5.05 -8.57 -8.22
C ASN A 67 5.19 -9.91 -7.46
N ILE A 68 6.42 -10.24 -7.05
CA ILE A 68 6.80 -11.36 -6.17
C ILE A 68 6.23 -11.21 -4.75
N ASP A 69 5.65 -10.07 -4.40
CA ASP A 69 5.25 -9.62 -3.08
C ASP A 69 3.73 -9.69 -2.83
N ILE A 70 2.92 -9.46 -3.86
CA ILE A 70 1.44 -9.47 -3.81
C ILE A 70 0.90 -10.71 -4.52
N GLU A 71 -0.01 -11.44 -3.88
CA GLU A 71 -0.75 -12.58 -4.42
C GLU A 71 -2.03 -12.15 -5.14
N ASP A 72 -2.83 -11.30 -4.48
CA ASP A 72 -4.20 -10.96 -4.86
C ASP A 72 -4.55 -9.56 -4.32
N VAL A 73 -5.49 -8.88 -4.99
CA VAL A 73 -6.08 -7.62 -4.52
C VAL A 73 -7.60 -7.72 -4.61
N ILE A 74 -8.26 -7.60 -3.46
CA ILE A 74 -9.71 -7.69 -3.35
C ILE A 74 -10.24 -6.32 -2.96
N SER A 75 -11.00 -5.70 -3.85
CA SER A 75 -11.63 -4.40 -3.60
C SER A 75 -12.99 -4.60 -2.94
N LEU A 76 -13.18 -3.96 -1.79
CA LEU A 76 -14.41 -3.94 -1.03
C LEU A 76 -14.97 -2.52 -0.94
N ALA A 77 -16.30 -2.39 -0.90
CA ALA A 77 -16.95 -1.09 -0.74
C ALA A 77 -18.11 -1.13 0.26
N ARG A 78 -18.35 0.01 0.91
CA ARG A 78 -19.50 0.25 1.79
C ARG A 78 -19.81 1.73 1.84
N GLY A 79 -20.99 2.13 1.35
CA GLY A 79 -21.50 3.50 1.52
C GLY A 79 -20.52 4.60 1.08
N GLY A 80 -19.83 4.41 -0.05
CA GLY A 80 -18.82 5.35 -0.58
C GLY A 80 -17.40 5.16 -0.04
N MET A 81 -17.20 4.33 0.99
CA MET A 81 -15.86 3.94 1.46
C MET A 81 -15.35 2.76 0.63
N LYS A 82 -14.05 2.80 0.26
CA LYS A 82 -13.35 1.72 -0.45
C LYS A 82 -12.21 1.15 0.41
N ILE A 83 -12.07 -0.17 0.40
CA ILE A 83 -10.94 -0.89 1.00
C ILE A 83 -10.34 -1.79 -0.07
N ASP A 84 -9.03 -1.73 -0.26
CA ASP A 84 -8.30 -2.69 -1.08
C ASP A 84 -7.56 -3.65 -0.13
N LEU A 85 -8.01 -4.90 -0.09
CA LEU A 85 -7.34 -5.97 0.66
C LEU A 85 -6.24 -6.56 -0.20
N VAL A 86 -5.01 -6.16 0.11
CA VAL A 86 -3.79 -6.62 -0.57
C VAL A 86 -3.25 -7.86 0.13
N VAL A 87 -3.32 -8.99 -0.55
CA VAL A 87 -2.84 -10.27 -0.04
C VAL A 87 -1.37 -10.41 -0.40
N SER A 88 -0.49 -10.63 0.59
CA SER A 88 0.91 -10.93 0.28
C SER A 88 1.06 -12.34 -0.29
N SER A 89 1.95 -12.49 -1.26
CA SER A 89 2.44 -13.77 -1.81
C SER A 89 3.20 -14.64 -0.80
N THR A 90 3.54 -14.08 0.36
CA THR A 90 4.28 -14.76 1.43
C THR A 90 3.48 -14.75 2.73
N PHE A 91 4.03 -15.40 3.75
CA PHE A 91 3.51 -15.33 5.11
C PHE A 91 3.79 -13.99 5.80
N VAL A 92 4.46 -13.04 5.13
CA VAL A 92 4.82 -11.72 5.65
C VAL A 92 3.99 -10.65 4.96
N ASN A 93 3.02 -10.09 5.68
CA ASN A 93 2.15 -9.00 5.19
C ASN A 93 2.89 -7.70 4.83
N LEU A 94 4.09 -7.49 5.37
CA LEU A 94 4.88 -6.28 5.15
C LEU A 94 5.66 -6.30 3.84
N LEU A 95 5.85 -7.46 3.20
CA LEU A 95 6.66 -7.56 2.00
C LEU A 95 6.18 -6.60 0.89
N PRO A 96 4.88 -6.54 0.56
CA PRO A 96 4.35 -5.54 -0.38
C PRO A 96 4.66 -4.09 -0.02
N VAL A 97 4.59 -3.76 1.28
CA VAL A 97 4.81 -2.39 1.75
C VAL A 97 6.26 -1.95 1.51
N PHE A 98 7.23 -2.85 1.71
CA PHE A 98 8.64 -2.55 1.44
C PHE A 98 9.03 -2.63 -0.04
N CYS A 99 8.16 -3.19 -0.89
CA CYS A 99 8.31 -3.26 -2.34
C CYS A 99 7.63 -2.10 -3.09
N PHE A 100 7.01 -1.15 -2.38
CA PHE A 100 6.44 0.06 -2.96
C PHE A 100 7.46 0.86 -3.77
N HIS A 101 6.97 1.54 -4.80
CA HIS A 101 7.76 2.34 -5.74
C HIS A 101 8.47 3.56 -5.11
N SER A 102 8.03 4.03 -3.93
CA SER A 102 8.41 5.33 -3.36
C SER A 102 8.49 5.24 -1.83
N THR A 103 9.47 5.89 -1.19
CA THR A 103 9.63 5.86 0.28
C THR A 103 8.50 6.54 1.05
N ALA A 104 7.79 7.47 0.41
CA ALA A 104 6.63 8.19 0.96
C ALA A 104 5.55 7.26 1.53
N VAL A 105 5.44 6.04 1.01
CA VAL A 105 4.39 5.08 1.35
C VAL A 105 4.93 3.85 2.09
N ILE A 106 6.20 3.85 2.49
CA ILE A 106 6.81 2.76 3.28
C ILE A 106 6.57 3.03 4.77
N ASN A 107 5.30 3.08 5.12
CA ASN A 107 4.78 3.35 6.44
C ASN A 107 3.48 2.56 6.64
N PHE A 108 3.20 2.12 7.86
CA PHE A 108 2.03 1.32 8.14
C PHE A 108 1.54 1.47 9.58
N ILE A 109 0.26 1.16 9.77
CA ILE A 109 -0.42 1.10 11.06
C ILE A 109 -0.82 -0.35 11.30
N SER A 110 -0.42 -0.89 12.43
CA SER A 110 -0.74 -2.24 12.89
C SER A 110 -1.73 -2.20 14.06
N GLY A 111 -2.16 -3.36 14.52
CA GLY A 111 -2.93 -3.44 15.76
C GLY A 111 -2.14 -3.10 17.03
N ASP A 112 -0.81 -3.07 16.97
CA ASP A 112 0.08 -2.86 18.12
C ASP A 112 0.75 -1.47 18.13
N GLY A 113 0.56 -0.67 17.07
CA GLY A 113 1.22 0.61 16.90
C GLY A 113 1.44 0.96 15.44
N PHE A 114 2.33 1.91 15.17
CA PHE A 114 2.60 2.44 13.84
C PHE A 114 4.11 2.39 13.53
N PHE A 115 4.45 2.39 12.25
CA PHE A 115 5.83 2.35 11.77
C PHE A 115 6.00 3.24 10.53
N SER A 116 7.07 4.02 10.48
CA SER A 116 7.54 4.71 9.27
C SER A 116 9.01 4.35 9.06
N ALA A 117 9.36 3.86 7.87
CA ALA A 117 10.74 3.56 7.53
C ALA A 117 11.59 4.83 7.34
N TYR A 118 10.95 5.94 6.97
CA TYR A 118 11.61 7.20 6.62
C TYR A 118 10.92 8.41 7.25
N PRO A 119 10.80 8.47 8.59
CA PRO A 119 9.97 9.46 9.28
C PRO A 119 10.37 10.90 8.94
N VAL A 120 11.67 11.20 8.86
CA VAL A 120 12.17 12.54 8.49
C VAL A 120 11.75 12.91 7.06
N LEU A 121 11.85 11.99 6.10
CA LEU A 121 11.45 12.27 4.72
C LEU A 121 9.93 12.43 4.61
N THR A 122 9.16 11.59 5.29
CA THR A 122 7.69 11.70 5.34
C THR A 122 7.25 13.03 5.92
N GLU A 123 7.84 13.48 7.03
CA GLU A 123 7.53 14.76 7.67
C GLU A 123 7.88 15.96 6.76
N GLU A 124 9.01 15.88 6.05
CA GLU A 124 9.45 16.91 5.10
C GLU A 124 8.75 16.85 3.74
N ARG A 125 7.79 15.93 3.55
CA ARG A 125 7.15 15.62 2.25
C ARG A 125 8.17 15.39 1.13
N ARG A 126 9.23 14.67 1.46
CA ARG A 126 10.26 14.21 0.51
C ARG A 126 10.08 12.72 0.29
N SER A 127 10.32 12.29 -0.93
CA SER A 127 10.32 10.87 -1.25
C SER A 127 11.49 10.49 -2.13
N LEU A 128 12.02 9.30 -1.91
CA LEU A 128 12.95 8.66 -2.79
C LEU A 128 12.24 7.59 -3.58
N ILE A 129 12.60 7.50 -4.86
CA ILE A 129 12.26 6.35 -5.68
C ILE A 129 12.93 5.11 -5.06
N ASN A 130 12.15 4.06 -4.81
CA ASN A 130 12.65 2.81 -4.24
C ASN A 130 13.39 2.00 -5.31
N ALA A 131 14.71 1.97 -5.25
CA ALA A 131 15.55 1.21 -6.18
C ALA A 131 15.21 -0.29 -6.22
N ASN A 132 14.76 -0.86 -5.10
CA ASN A 132 14.37 -2.27 -5.02
C ASN A 132 13.18 -2.60 -5.94
N HIS A 133 12.32 -1.61 -6.21
CA HIS A 133 11.23 -1.74 -7.16
C HIS A 133 11.72 -1.93 -8.61
N TYR A 134 12.97 -1.61 -8.94
CA TYR A 134 13.55 -1.90 -10.26
C TYR A 134 14.31 -3.21 -10.25
N THR A 135 15.13 -3.43 -9.21
CA THR A 135 16.07 -4.54 -9.18
C THR A 135 15.41 -5.87 -8.89
N LEU A 136 14.41 -5.91 -8.00
CA LEU A 136 13.68 -7.15 -7.68
C LEU A 136 12.76 -7.60 -8.83
N PHE A 137 12.36 -6.65 -9.66
CA PHE A 137 11.35 -6.86 -10.69
C PHE A 137 11.90 -6.84 -12.12
N GLN A 138 13.23 -6.76 -12.28
CA GLN A 138 13.95 -6.74 -13.56
C GLN A 138 13.39 -5.72 -14.57
N TYR A 139 12.81 -4.64 -14.08
CA TYR A 139 12.26 -3.60 -14.93
C TYR A 139 13.40 -2.78 -15.55
N THR A 140 13.48 -2.74 -16.87
CA THR A 140 14.37 -1.82 -17.62
C THR A 140 13.77 -0.42 -17.74
N THR A 141 12.47 -0.28 -17.52
CA THR A 141 11.70 0.98 -17.56
C THR A 141 10.67 1.01 -16.45
N LEU A 142 10.29 2.21 -16.01
CA LEU A 142 9.23 2.39 -15.02
C LEU A 142 7.90 1.82 -15.53
N HIS A 143 7.29 0.92 -14.76
CA HIS A 143 5.95 0.46 -15.03
C HIS A 143 4.94 1.62 -14.94
N SER A 144 3.93 1.63 -15.80
CA SER A 144 2.96 2.73 -15.91
C SER A 144 2.26 3.01 -14.58
N THR A 145 1.94 1.97 -13.81
CA THR A 145 1.30 2.10 -12.48
C THR A 145 2.23 2.76 -11.45
N SER A 146 3.53 2.48 -11.50
CA SER A 146 4.53 3.13 -10.65
C SER A 146 4.68 4.61 -11.01
N VAL A 147 4.63 4.95 -12.30
CA VAL A 147 4.59 6.36 -12.77
C VAL A 147 3.38 7.09 -12.21
N GLN A 148 2.19 6.49 -12.31
CA GLN A 148 0.97 7.07 -11.73
C GLN A 148 1.08 7.23 -10.21
N GLY A 149 1.72 6.28 -9.53
CA GLY A 149 2.05 6.37 -8.12
C GLY A 149 2.89 7.62 -7.80
N TYR A 150 3.99 7.87 -8.52
CA TYR A 150 4.79 9.07 -8.30
C TYR A 150 4.01 10.36 -8.57
N LEU A 151 3.28 10.43 -9.69
CA LEU A 151 2.49 11.61 -10.06
C LEU A 151 1.44 11.93 -9.00
N LYS A 152 0.72 10.91 -8.50
CA LYS A 152 -0.24 11.03 -7.40
C LYS A 152 0.38 11.69 -6.17
N TYR A 153 1.60 11.32 -5.80
CA TYR A 153 2.26 11.91 -4.61
C TYR A 153 2.87 13.29 -4.88
N ILE A 154 3.34 13.57 -6.10
CA ILE A 154 3.75 14.91 -6.53
C ILE A 154 2.57 15.89 -6.42
N GLU A 155 1.38 15.50 -6.89
CA GLU A 155 0.15 16.31 -6.78
C GLU A 155 -0.26 16.56 -5.32
N ARG A 156 0.13 15.68 -4.40
CA ARG A 156 -0.07 15.81 -2.95
C ARG A 156 1.02 16.65 -2.26
N GLY A 157 1.94 17.21 -3.03
CA GLY A 157 3.00 18.09 -2.55
C GLY A 157 4.29 17.38 -2.15
N TYR A 158 4.48 16.11 -2.54
CA TYR A 158 5.77 15.45 -2.34
C TYR A 158 6.81 15.89 -3.36
N ASN A 159 8.01 16.18 -2.86
CA ASN A 159 9.21 16.27 -3.67
C ASN A 159 9.78 14.85 -3.86
N VAL A 160 9.39 14.20 -4.96
CA VAL A 160 9.87 12.86 -5.33
C VAL A 160 11.19 12.98 -6.10
N GLN A 161 12.27 12.45 -5.52
CA GLN A 161 13.63 12.53 -6.06
C GLN A 161 14.24 11.15 -6.25
N MET A 162 15.27 11.07 -7.11
CA MET A 162 16.12 9.88 -7.21
C MET A 162 17.27 9.88 -6.19
N ASN A 163 17.62 11.04 -5.62
CA ASN A 163 18.78 11.21 -4.75
C ASN A 163 18.42 11.98 -3.48
N PRO A 164 18.72 11.48 -2.27
CA PRO A 164 18.42 12.15 -1.01
C PRO A 164 19.16 13.48 -0.77
N ARG A 165 20.21 13.76 -1.55
CA ARG A 165 21.02 14.99 -1.41
C ARG A 165 20.66 16.10 -2.40
N ALA A 166 19.65 15.89 -3.25
CA ALA A 166 19.21 16.85 -4.25
C ALA A 166 18.17 17.82 -3.70
#